data_AF-A0A835V481-F1
#
_entry.id   AF-A0A835V481-F1
#
_cell.length_a   1.000
_cell.length_b   1.000
_cell.length_c   1.000
_cell.angle_alpha   90.00
_cell.angle_beta   90.00
_cell.angle_gamma   90.00
#
_symmetry.space_group_name_H-M   'P 1'
#
loop_
_entity.id
_entity.type
_entity.pdbx_description
1 polymer ?
#
loop_
_entity_poly.entity_id
_entity_poly.type
_entity_poly.pdbx_seq_one_letter_code
_entity_poly.pdbx_strand_id
1 'polypeptide(L)'
;MAAYEYENMAGNVEMTSRLWRMYADHLYNKWEKTLLWDMIEPYRRPKSFTPLVTIYVAAFYTGVIGSAITEQLYKEKYWEEHPGAAVPIMRPKFYWGPWRIYHGDLLPPNL
;
A
#
# COMPACT_ATOMS: atom_id res chain seq x y z
N MET A 1 -30.23 -48.79 -48.15
CA MET A 1 -29.03 -47.95 -47.95
C MET A 1 -29.37 -46.61 -47.29
N ALA A 2 -30.33 -45.84 -47.80
CA ALA A 2 -30.65 -44.53 -47.22
C ALA A 2 -31.05 -44.52 -45.72
N ALA A 3 -31.84 -45.49 -45.23
CA ALA A 3 -32.34 -45.49 -43.85
C ALA A 3 -31.24 -45.64 -42.77
N TYR A 4 -30.20 -46.46 -43.02
CA TYR A 4 -29.08 -46.60 -42.07
C TYR A 4 -28.25 -45.31 -41.99
N GLU A 5 -28.20 -44.57 -43.10
CA GLU A 5 -27.46 -43.31 -43.20
C GLU A 5 -28.18 -42.24 -42.38
N TYR A 6 -29.51 -42.18 -42.45
CA TYR A 6 -30.33 -41.28 -41.64
C TYR A 6 -30.23 -41.58 -40.13
N GLU A 7 -30.26 -42.85 -39.71
CA GLU A 7 -30.10 -43.21 -38.30
C GLU A 7 -28.70 -42.86 -37.76
N ASN A 8 -27.64 -43.11 -38.54
CA ASN A 8 -26.28 -42.73 -38.17
C ASN A 8 -26.09 -41.21 -38.11
N MET A 9 -26.70 -40.46 -39.04
CA MET A 9 -26.68 -39.00 -39.01
C MET A 9 -27.40 -38.46 -37.77
N ALA A 10 -28.58 -39.00 -37.45
CA ALA A 10 -29.34 -38.61 -36.26
C ALA A 10 -28.58 -38.90 -34.96
N GLY A 11 -27.97 -40.09 -34.84
CA GLY A 11 -27.13 -40.44 -33.68
C GLY A 11 -25.90 -39.54 -33.53
N ASN A 12 -25.26 -39.15 -34.63
CA ASN A 12 -24.13 -38.22 -34.62
C ASN A 12 -24.57 -36.79 -34.19
N VAL A 13 -25.75 -36.34 -34.61
CA VAL A 13 -26.32 -35.05 -34.20
C VAL A 13 -26.64 -35.04 -32.70
N GLU A 14 -27.19 -36.13 -32.16
CA GLU A 14 -27.43 -36.25 -30.72
C GLU A 14 -26.11 -36.25 -29.92
N MET A 15 -25.11 -36.99 -30.38
CA MET A 15 -23.79 -37.05 -29.73
C MET A 15 -23.06 -35.71 -29.76
N THR A 16 -23.08 -35.01 -30.89
CA THR A 16 -22.47 -33.66 -31.01
C THR A 16 -23.18 -32.64 -30.15
N SER A 17 -24.52 -32.70 -30.05
CA SER A 17 -25.30 -31.84 -29.15
C SER A 17 -24.97 -32.08 -27.67
N ARG A 18 -24.81 -33.35 -27.26
CA ARG A 18 -24.38 -33.70 -25.89
C ARG A 18 -22.97 -33.20 -25.57
N LEU A 19 -22.02 -33.39 -26.49
CA LEU A 19 -20.65 -32.89 -26.34
C LEU A 19 -20.60 -31.36 -26.27
N TRP A 20 -21.41 -30.68 -27.09
CA TRP A 20 -21.54 -29.23 -27.07
C TRP A 20 -22.11 -28.72 -25.74
N ARG A 21 -23.17 -29.35 -25.22
CA ARG A 21 -23.73 -29.03 -23.90
C ARG A 21 -22.70 -29.23 -22.80
N MET A 22 -22.01 -30.37 -22.80
CA MET A 22 -20.98 -30.66 -21.80
C MET A 22 -19.82 -29.63 -21.84
N TYR A 23 -19.41 -29.20 -23.03
CA TYR A 23 -18.40 -28.17 -23.20
C TYR A 23 -18.89 -26.79 -22.74
N ALA A 24 -20.12 -26.41 -23.12
CA ALA A 24 -20.75 -25.16 -22.69
C ALA A 24 -20.89 -25.09 -21.16
N ASP A 25 -21.35 -26.17 -20.54
CA ASP A 25 -21.48 -26.29 -19.08
C ASP A 25 -20.10 -26.22 -18.40
N HIS A 26 -19.08 -26.82 -18.99
CA HIS A 26 -17.71 -26.73 -18.47
C HIS A 26 -17.17 -25.31 -18.51
N LEU A 27 -17.35 -24.62 -19.64
CA LEU A 27 -16.95 -23.22 -19.80
C LEU A 27 -17.71 -22.31 -18.83
N TYR A 28 -19.02 -22.48 -18.71
CA TYR A 28 -19.87 -21.69 -17.82
C TYR A 28 -19.42 -21.85 -16.35
N ASN A 29 -19.26 -23.09 -15.88
CA ASN A 29 -18.80 -23.37 -14.52
C ASN A 29 -17.39 -22.83 -14.23
N LYS A 30 -16.51 -22.82 -15.24
CA LYS A 30 -15.16 -22.24 -15.10
C LYS A 30 -15.23 -20.72 -14.97
N TRP A 31 -16.09 -20.06 -15.75
CA TRP A 31 -16.31 -18.62 -15.71
C TRP A 31 -16.92 -18.18 -14.39
N GLU A 32 -17.98 -18.86 -13.93
CA GLU A 32 -18.66 -18.56 -12.67
C GLU A 32 -17.70 -18.67 -11.47
N LYS A 33 -16.87 -19.73 -11.43
CA LYS A 33 -15.82 -19.86 -10.41
C LYS A 33 -14.85 -18.68 -10.43
N THR A 34 -14.42 -18.24 -11.61
CA THR A 34 -13.45 -17.13 -11.75
C THR A 34 -14.07 -15.82 -11.28
N LEU A 35 -15.33 -15.55 -11.68
CA LEU A 35 -16.08 -14.37 -11.25
C LEU A 35 -16.31 -14.36 -9.73
N LEU A 36 -16.62 -15.50 -9.12
CA LEU A 36 -16.73 -15.61 -7.66
C LEU A 36 -15.40 -15.34 -6.95
N TRP A 37 -14.28 -15.82 -7.50
CA TRP A 37 -12.95 -15.51 -6.94
C TRP A 37 -12.62 -14.02 -7.04
N ASP A 38 -12.90 -13.40 -8.18
CA ASP A 38 -12.68 -11.96 -8.40
C ASP A 38 -13.56 -11.10 -7.47
N MET A 39 -14.80 -11.53 -7.20
CA MET A 39 -15.68 -10.86 -6.24
C MET A 39 -15.21 -10.96 -4.78
N ILE A 40 -14.51 -12.04 -4.42
CA ILE A 40 -14.00 -12.27 -3.05
C ILE A 40 -12.62 -11.64 -2.84
N GLU A 41 -11.86 -11.40 -3.91
CA GLU A 41 -10.51 -10.85 -3.86
C GLU A 41 -10.38 -9.53 -3.04
N PRO A 42 -11.31 -8.56 -3.14
CA PRO A 42 -11.28 -7.35 -2.32
C PRO A 42 -11.44 -7.59 -0.81
N TYR A 43 -12.14 -8.66 -0.43
CA TYR A 43 -12.36 -9.04 0.97
C TYR A 43 -11.23 -9.91 1.52
N ARG A 44 -10.30 -10.32 0.67
CA ARG A 44 -9.14 -11.11 1.08
C ARG A 44 -8.11 -10.19 1.75
N ARG A 45 -7.65 -10.59 2.94
CA ARG A 45 -6.58 -9.88 3.67
C ARG A 45 -5.37 -9.67 2.74
N PRO A 46 -4.79 -8.44 2.68
CA PRO A 46 -3.59 -8.19 1.90
C PRO A 46 -2.47 -9.15 2.36
N LYS A 47 -1.87 -9.87 1.41
CA LYS A 47 -0.92 -10.95 1.70
C LYS A 47 0.38 -10.46 2.33
N SER A 48 0.74 -9.18 2.18
CA SER A 48 2.00 -8.64 2.67
C SER A 48 1.80 -7.38 3.51
N PHE A 49 2.37 -7.42 4.71
CA PHE A 49 2.53 -6.25 5.59
C PHE A 49 3.73 -5.37 5.17
N THR A 50 4.55 -5.89 4.25
CA THR A 50 5.76 -5.25 3.72
C THR A 50 5.56 -3.83 3.20
N PRO A 51 4.59 -3.50 2.31
CA PRO A 51 4.47 -2.14 1.79
C PRO A 51 4.20 -1.12 2.89
N LEU A 52 3.45 -1.51 3.92
CA LEU A 52 3.14 -0.68 5.07
C LEU A 52 4.43 -0.40 5.87
N VAL A 53 5.17 -1.45 6.24
CA VAL A 53 6.47 -1.32 6.94
C VAL A 53 7.44 -0.44 6.17
N THR A 54 7.56 -0.64 4.86
CA THR A 54 8.48 0.16 4.02
C THR A 54 8.13 1.65 4.07
N ILE A 55 6.84 2.00 3.98
CA ILE A 55 6.41 3.40 4.07
C ILE A 55 6.71 3.98 5.46
N TYR A 56 6.44 3.24 6.53
CA TYR A 56 6.74 3.70 7.89
C TYR A 56 8.25 3.94 8.10
N VAL A 57 9.09 3.02 7.63
CA VAL A 57 10.56 3.17 7.72
C VAL A 57 11.02 4.39 6.92
N ALA A 58 10.54 4.56 5.69
CA ALA A 58 10.90 5.70 4.86
C ALA A 58 10.45 7.04 5.49
N ALA A 59 9.22 7.11 6.00
CA ALA A 59 8.69 8.30 6.65
C ALA A 59 9.47 8.64 7.93
N PHE A 60 9.80 7.64 8.75
CA PHE A 60 10.59 7.83 9.97
C PHE A 60 11.96 8.43 9.68
N TYR A 61 12.74 7.82 8.79
CA TYR A 61 14.09 8.31 8.48
C TYR A 61 14.07 9.66 7.78
N THR A 62 13.08 9.92 6.92
CA THR A 62 12.90 11.24 6.30
C THR A 62 12.65 12.32 7.36
N GLY A 63 11.81 12.04 8.36
CA GLY A 63 11.54 12.96 9.47
C GLY A 63 12.78 13.23 10.32
N VAL A 64 13.54 12.18 10.67
CA VAL A 64 14.79 12.32 11.45
C VAL A 64 15.82 13.16 10.70
N ILE A 65 16.08 12.84 9.44
CA ILE A 65 17.06 13.57 8.62
C ILE A 65 16.64 15.03 8.43
N GLY A 66 15.37 15.28 8.09
CA GLY A 66 14.85 16.63 7.95
C GLY A 66 14.96 17.44 9.24
N SER A 67 14.66 16.83 10.38
CA SER A 67 14.81 17.49 11.69
C SER A 67 16.26 17.86 11.98
N ALA A 68 17.20 16.94 11.73
CA ALA A 68 18.63 17.16 11.94
C ALA A 68 19.16 18.30 11.06
N ILE A 69 18.78 18.35 9.78
CA ILE A 69 19.19 19.44 8.88
C ILE A 69 18.67 20.78 9.41
N THR A 70 17.40 20.85 9.81
CA THR A 70 16.83 22.11 10.32
C THR A 70 17.46 22.58 11.62
N GLU A 71 17.82 21.66 12.53
CA GLU A 71 18.57 21.97 13.75
C GLU A 71 19.97 22.54 13.44
N GLN A 72 20.67 21.95 12.47
CA GLN A 72 22.02 22.43 12.11
C GLN A 72 21.97 23.81 11.45
N LEU A 73 21.05 24.03 10.51
CA LEU A 73 20.85 25.36 9.91
C LEU A 73 20.48 26.42 10.95
N TYR A 74 19.69 26.04 11.96
CA TYR A 74 19.36 26.94 13.07
C TYR A 74 20.61 27.32 13.89
N LYS A 75 21.48 26.36 14.18
CA LYS A 75 22.75 26.59 14.90
C LYS A 75 23.71 27.47 14.12
N GLU A 76 23.90 27.20 12.83
CA GLU A 76 24.76 28.01 11.96
C GLU A 76 24.31 29.46 11.95
N LYS A 77 23.00 29.71 11.72
CA LYS A 77 22.44 31.06 11.75
C LYS A 77 22.61 31.74 13.11
N TYR A 78 22.39 31.02 14.22
CA TYR A 78 22.56 31.60 15.55
C TYR A 78 24.00 32.02 15.83
N TRP A 79 24.97 31.24 15.36
CA TRP A 79 26.40 31.56 15.51
C TRP A 79 26.88 32.73 14.66
N GLU A 80 26.24 33.01 13.52
CA GLU A 80 26.49 34.22 12.75
C GLU A 80 26.16 35.48 13.57
N GLU A 81 25.10 35.43 14.36
CA GLU A 81 24.61 36.54 15.19
C GLU A 81 25.29 36.57 16.58
N HIS A 82 25.69 35.41 17.12
CA HIS A 82 26.24 35.26 18.48
C HIS A 82 27.51 34.38 18.48
N PRO A 83 28.68 34.94 18.12
CA PRO A 83 29.91 34.17 18.02
C PRO A 83 30.36 33.63 19.40
N GLY A 84 30.57 32.32 19.49
CA GLY A 84 31.06 31.65 20.71
C GLY A 84 29.99 31.38 21.78
N ALA A 85 28.72 31.74 21.54
CA ALA A 85 27.62 31.41 22.43
C ALA A 85 27.18 29.95 22.25
N ALA A 86 26.70 29.32 23.34
CA ALA A 86 26.08 28.01 23.27
C ALA A 86 24.71 28.14 22.62
N VAL A 87 24.47 27.42 21.51
CA VAL A 87 23.18 27.53 20.80
C VAL A 87 22.07 26.89 21.64
N PRO A 88 20.96 27.59 21.87
CA PRO A 88 19.74 26.98 22.40
C PRO A 88 19.26 25.81 21.52
N ILE A 89 18.60 24.81 22.10
CA ILE A 89 18.04 23.70 21.29
C ILE A 89 16.81 24.23 20.54
N MET A 90 16.71 23.98 19.23
CA MET A 90 15.56 24.44 18.45
C MET A 90 14.28 23.78 18.98
N ARG A 91 13.17 24.53 18.93
CA ARG A 91 11.85 23.93 19.15
C ARG A 91 11.55 22.90 18.04
N PRO A 92 11.20 21.66 18.38
CA PRO A 92 10.84 20.64 17.40
C PRO A 92 9.59 21.06 16.63
N LYS A 93 9.68 21.08 15.30
CA LYS A 93 8.57 21.44 14.41
C LYS A 93 7.46 20.39 14.38
N PHE A 94 7.82 19.13 14.60
CA PHE A 94 6.91 17.98 14.51
C PHE A 94 6.36 17.52 15.86
N TYR A 95 6.59 18.27 16.94
CA TYR A 95 6.09 17.95 18.28
C TYR A 95 5.14 19.05 18.73
N TRP A 96 3.84 18.71 18.80
CA TRP A 96 2.79 19.62 19.26
C TRP A 96 2.60 19.65 20.78
N GLY A 97 3.31 18.78 21.51
CA GLY A 97 3.25 18.76 22.97
C GLY A 97 3.99 19.92 23.64
N PRO A 98 3.91 20.01 24.97
CA PRO A 98 4.63 21.01 25.74
C PRO A 98 6.15 20.81 25.56
N TRP A 99 6.82 21.77 24.94
CA TRP A 99 8.26 21.74 24.76
C TRP A 99 8.95 22.36 25.97
N ARG A 100 9.65 21.54 26.77
CA ARG A 100 10.38 21.97 27.96
C ARG A 100 11.84 21.56 27.81
N ILE A 101 12.74 22.53 27.72
CA ILE A 101 14.19 22.28 27.72
C ILE A 101 14.68 22.68 29.11
N TYR A 102 15.26 21.73 29.86
CA TYR A 102 15.90 21.84 31.19
C TYR A 102 15.33 22.89 32.19
N HIS A 103 14.88 22.41 33.36
CA HIS A 103 14.28 23.19 34.45
C HIS A 103 12.85 23.73 34.21
N GLY A 104 12.26 23.51 33.03
CA GLY A 104 10.82 23.67 32.82
C GLY A 104 10.39 24.95 32.10
N ASP A 105 11.34 25.82 31.74
CA ASP A 105 11.04 27.09 31.07
C ASP A 105 11.38 27.03 29.56
N LEU A 106 10.65 27.85 28.79
CA LEU A 106 10.96 28.11 27.39
C LEU A 106 12.13 29.11 27.33
N LEU A 107 13.15 28.82 26.52
CA LEU A 107 14.17 29.82 26.20
C LEU A 107 13.47 31.05 25.60
N PRO A 108 13.68 32.26 26.15
CA PRO A 108 13.05 33.45 25.64
C PRO A 108 13.48 33.66 24.18
N PRO A 109 12.60 34.18 23.31
CA PRO A 109 12.85 34.26 21.88
C PRO A 109 14.08 35.10 21.47
N ASN A 110 14.71 35.81 22.42
CA ASN A 110 15.70 36.86 22.17
C ASN A 110 16.94 36.79 23.12
N LEU A 111 17.49 35.61 23.39
CA LEU A 111 18.80 35.47 24.06
C LEU A 111 19.89 34.96 23.12
#